data_AF-A0A660MGG2-F1
#
_entry.id   AF-A0A660MGG2-F1
#
_cell.length_a   1.000
_cell.length_b   1.000
_cell.length_c   1.000
_cell.angle_alpha   90.00
_cell.angle_beta   90.00
_cell.angle_gamma   90.00
#
_symmetry.space_group_name_H-M   'P 1'
#
loop_
_entity.id
_entity.type
_entity.pdbx_description
1 polymer ?
#
loop_
_entity_poly.entity_id
_entity_poly.type
_entity_poly.pdbx_seq_one_letter_code
_entity_poly.pdbx_strand_id
1 'polypeptide(L)'
;MYNPQQYSEMLHRLEAVNFTREQGEALMELIEERQQIGLADLATKRDIGDLRKEIEDVRKDTRHDIETLRLETKLEFEKVRSGMKFYFLGICLMTLLVHKGESLLQFVINLLK
;
A
#
# COMPACT_ATOMS: atom_id res chain seq x y z
N MET A 1 7.41 -16.98 32.56
CA MET A 1 7.27 -17.05 34.04
C MET A 1 7.59 -18.47 34.45
N TYR A 2 8.60 -18.65 35.30
CA TYR A 2 9.02 -19.99 35.74
C TYR A 2 7.98 -20.59 36.70
N ASN A 3 7.73 -21.90 36.58
CA ASN A 3 6.97 -22.64 37.57
C ASN A 3 7.84 -22.75 38.87
N PRO A 4 7.28 -22.69 40.09
CA PRO A 4 8.07 -22.68 41.33
C PRO A 4 9.05 -23.85 41.46
N GLN A 5 8.72 -25.01 40.88
CA GLN A 5 9.61 -26.17 40.85
C GLN A 5 10.86 -25.97 39.97
N GLN A 6 10.71 -25.30 38.82
CA GLN A 6 11.84 -25.00 37.93
C GLN A 6 12.72 -23.91 38.54
N TYR A 7 12.13 -22.93 39.23
CA TYR A 7 12.86 -21.90 39.95
C TYR A 7 13.77 -22.50 41.03
N SER A 8 13.23 -23.40 41.86
CA SER A 8 14.03 -24.11 42.87
C SER A 8 15.11 -24.99 42.27
N GLU A 9 14.84 -25.65 41.14
CA GLU A 9 15.84 -26.49 40.47
C GLU A 9 17.01 -25.64 39.93
N MET A 10 16.73 -24.46 39.37
CA MET A 10 17.77 -23.55 38.88
C MET A 10 18.63 -22.99 40.01
N LEU A 11 18.03 -22.62 41.14
CA LEU A 11 18.80 -22.21 42.33
C LEU A 11 19.70 -23.34 42.81
N HIS A 12 19.22 -24.57 42.88
CA HIS A 12 20.05 -25.73 43.25
C HIS A 12 21.19 -25.99 42.27
N ARG A 13 20.98 -25.79 40.96
CA ARG A 13 22.05 -25.88 39.98
C ARG A 13 23.10 -24.79 40.15
N LEU A 14 22.69 -23.57 40.51
CA LEU A 14 23.59 -22.46 40.79
C LEU A 14 24.38 -22.70 42.08
N GLU A 15 23.73 -23.22 43.12
CA GLU A 15 24.39 -23.67 44.35
C GLU A 15 25.44 -24.77 44.07
N ALA A 16 25.14 -25.72 43.16
CA ALA A 16 26.07 -26.77 42.77
C ALA A 16 27.34 -26.27 42.05
N VAL A 17 27.31 -25.05 41.51
CA VAL A 17 28.48 -24.38 40.90
C VAL A 17 29.04 -23.26 41.79
N ASN A 18 28.82 -23.36 43.10
CA ASN A 18 29.32 -22.46 44.15
C ASN A 18 28.75 -21.04 44.16
N PHE A 19 27.61 -20.78 43.51
CA PHE A 19 26.89 -19.53 43.75
C PHE A 19 26.17 -19.61 45.09
N THR A 20 26.18 -18.52 45.85
CA THR A 20 25.32 -18.44 47.03
C THR A 20 23.87 -18.32 46.59
N ARG A 21 22.95 -18.71 47.47
CA ARG A 21 21.51 -18.60 47.20
C ARG A 21 21.09 -17.18 46.83
N GLU A 22 21.63 -16.19 47.52
CA GLU A 22 21.40 -14.76 47.24
C GLU A 22 21.88 -14.35 45.84
N GLN A 23 23.05 -14.86 45.42
CA GLN A 23 23.56 -14.61 44.05
C GLN A 23 22.69 -15.31 43.00
N GLY A 24 22.21 -16.51 43.29
CA GLY A 24 21.31 -17.25 42.39
C GLY A 24 19.95 -16.58 42.23
N GLU A 25 19.38 -16.08 43.32
CA GLU A 25 18.12 -15.33 43.31
C GLU A 25 18.25 -14.02 42.51
N ALA A 26 19.34 -13.26 42.72
CA ALA A 26 19.61 -12.05 41.95
C ALA A 26 19.79 -12.31 40.44
N LEU A 27 20.45 -13.41 40.07
CA LEU A 27 20.59 -13.80 38.66
C LEU A 27 19.24 -14.21 38.04
N MET A 28 18.43 -14.95 38.79
CA MET A 28 17.11 -15.38 38.32
C MET A 28 16.15 -14.19 38.11
N GLU A 29 16.17 -13.22 39.01
CA GLU A 29 15.41 -11.97 38.89
C GLU A 29 15.82 -11.18 37.64
N LEU A 30 17.14 -11.02 37.42
CA LEU A 30 17.66 -10.32 36.25
C LEU A 30 17.33 -11.04 34.93
N ILE A 31 17.34 -12.38 34.92
CA ILE A 31 16.93 -13.18 33.76
C ILE A 31 15.43 -13.00 33.48
N GLU A 32 14.58 -13.00 34.52
CA GLU A 32 13.14 -12.81 34.36
C GLU A 32 12.81 -11.41 33.83
N GLU A 33 13.46 -10.36 34.34
CA GLU A 33 13.33 -8.99 33.85
C GLU A 33 13.72 -8.89 32.36
N ARG A 34 14.88 -9.44 31.99
CA ARG A 34 15.34 -9.47 30.59
C ARG A 34 14.40 -10.24 29.67
N GLN A 35 13.84 -11.36 30.14
CA GLN A 35 12.90 -12.16 29.37
C GLN A 35 11.57 -11.44 29.16
N GLN A 36 11.08 -10.69 30.16
CA GLN A 36 9.89 -9.86 30.00
C GLN A 36 10.09 -8.73 28.98
N ILE A 37 11.25 -8.06 29.00
CA ILE A 37 11.59 -7.03 28.01
C ILE A 37 11.66 -7.64 26.61
N GLY A 38 12.33 -8.79 26.44
CA GLY A 38 12.41 -9.46 25.14
C GLY A 38 11.07 -9.97 24.61
N LEU A 39 10.14 -10.35 25.49
CA LEU A 39 8.77 -10.71 25.13
C LEU A 39 7.91 -9.49 24.77
N ALA A 40 8.18 -8.32 25.36
CA ALA A 40 7.52 -7.07 25.01
C ALA A 40 7.99 -6.53 23.64
N ASP A 41 9.23 -6.80 23.26
CA ASP A 41 9.81 -6.40 21.97
C ASP A 41 9.45 -7.34 20.81
N LEU A 42 8.88 -8.51 21.13
CA LEU A 42 8.32 -9.43 20.13
C LEU A 42 6.98 -8.90 19.63
N ALA A 43 6.84 -8.77 18.30
CA ALA A 43 5.58 -8.39 17.65
C ALA A 43 4.43 -9.20 18.24
N THR A 44 3.55 -8.52 18.97
CA THR A 44 2.46 -9.13 19.69
C THR A 44 1.37 -9.54 18.71
N LYS A 45 0.47 -10.43 19.14
CA LYS A 45 -0.72 -10.79 18.34
C LYS A 45 -1.53 -9.55 17.91
N ARG A 46 -1.43 -8.45 18.66
CA ARG A 46 -2.05 -7.16 18.32
C ARG A 46 -1.39 -6.52 17.11
N ASP A 47 -0.06 -6.42 17.11
CA ASP A 47 0.71 -5.82 15.99
C ASP A 47 0.49 -6.59 14.69
N ILE A 48 0.42 -7.93 14.76
CA ILE A 48 0.06 -8.77 13.60
C ILE A 48 -1.38 -8.51 13.15
N GLY A 49 -2.30 -8.26 14.09
CA GLY A 49 -3.68 -7.91 13.79
C GLY A 49 -3.81 -6.56 13.10
N ASP A 50 -3.02 -5.58 13.53
CA ASP A 50 -3.01 -4.23 12.96
C ASP A 50 -2.37 -4.24 11.57
N LEU A 51 -1.24 -4.95 11.37
CA LEU A 51 -0.66 -5.16 10.04
C LEU A 51 -1.63 -5.86 9.07
N ARG A 52 -2.44 -6.81 9.56
CA ARG A 52 -3.47 -7.46 8.72
C ARG A 52 -4.55 -6.48 8.27
N LYS A 53 -4.96 -5.53 9.14
CA LYS A 53 -5.91 -4.48 8.78
C LYS A 53 -5.31 -3.53 7.76
N GLU A 54 -4.09 -3.06 7.99
CA GLU A 54 -3.39 -2.19 7.03
C GLU A 54 -3.26 -2.84 5.65
N ILE A 55 -2.93 -4.14 5.60
CA ILE A 55 -2.88 -4.90 4.34
C ILE A 55 -4.27 -4.97 3.68
N GLU A 56 -5.34 -5.16 4.45
CA GLU A 56 -6.70 -5.19 3.91
C GLU A 56 -7.12 -3.83 3.34
N ASP A 57 -6.78 -2.75 4.04
CA ASP A 57 -7.11 -1.39 3.64
C ASP A 57 -6.32 -0.99 2.38
N VAL A 58 -5.01 -1.23 2.33
CA VAL A 58 -4.19 -1.02 1.12
C VAL A 58 -4.75 -1.80 -0.07
N ARG A 59 -5.23 -3.03 0.17
CA ARG A 59 -5.83 -3.86 -0.88
C ARG A 59 -7.17 -3.32 -1.38
N LYS A 60 -7.99 -2.71 -0.50
CA LYS A 60 -9.23 -2.02 -0.88
C LYS A 60 -8.94 -0.76 -1.68
N ASP A 61 -8.01 0.07 -1.21
CA ASP A 61 -7.60 1.31 -1.88
C ASP A 61 -7.05 1.01 -3.27
N THR A 62 -6.12 0.05 -3.37
CA THR A 62 -5.56 -0.37 -4.67
C THR A 62 -6.64 -0.85 -5.64
N ARG A 63 -7.65 -1.60 -5.16
CA ARG A 63 -8.78 -2.03 -6.00
C ARG A 63 -9.60 -0.83 -6.47
N HIS A 64 -9.88 0.11 -5.58
CA HIS A 64 -10.63 1.32 -5.90
C HIS A 64 -9.89 2.16 -6.95
N ASP A 65 -8.59 2.37 -6.78
CA ASP A 65 -7.76 3.13 -7.73
C ASP A 65 -7.75 2.48 -9.12
N ILE A 66 -7.64 1.13 -9.18
CA ILE A 66 -7.72 0.40 -10.45
C ILE A 66 -9.09 0.58 -11.11
N GLU A 67 -10.18 0.52 -10.35
CA GLU A 67 -11.54 0.71 -10.88
C GLU A 67 -11.72 2.14 -11.41
N THR A 68 -11.24 3.14 -10.67
CA THR A 68 -11.26 4.56 -11.06
C THR A 68 -10.46 4.81 -12.34
N LEU A 69 -9.21 4.33 -12.41
CA LEU A 69 -8.37 4.47 -13.60
C LEU A 69 -9.00 3.81 -14.83
N ARG A 70 -9.69 2.67 -14.65
CA ARG A 70 -10.40 1.99 -15.74
C ARG A 70 -11.59 2.80 -16.24
N LEU A 71 -12.33 3.47 -15.36
CA LEU A 71 -13.43 4.35 -15.74
C LEU A 71 -12.92 5.60 -16.46
N GLU A 72 -11.90 6.25 -15.91
CA GLU A 72 -11.27 7.43 -16.49
C GLU A 72 -10.72 7.15 -17.88
N THR A 73 -9.95 6.06 -18.03
CA THR A 73 -9.42 5.64 -19.34
C THR A 73 -10.53 5.40 -20.37
N LYS A 74 -11.64 4.76 -19.97
CA LYS A 74 -12.79 4.55 -20.87
C LYS A 74 -13.41 5.88 -21.30
N LEU A 75 -13.59 6.80 -20.36
CA LEU A 75 -14.15 8.12 -20.62
C LEU A 75 -13.26 8.92 -21.58
N GLU A 76 -11.95 8.91 -21.37
CA GLU A 76 -11.00 9.56 -22.26
C GLU A 76 -11.03 8.96 -23.67
N PHE A 77 -11.10 7.63 -23.78
CA PHE A 77 -11.23 6.96 -25.06
C PHE A 77 -12.52 7.35 -25.79
N GLU A 78 -13.64 7.45 -25.08
CA GLU A 78 -14.91 7.93 -25.64
C GLU A 78 -14.83 9.39 -26.09
N LYS A 79 -14.19 10.26 -25.30
CA LYS A 79 -13.96 11.66 -25.68
C LYS A 79 -13.13 11.77 -26.95
N VAL A 80 -12.02 11.04 -27.05
CA VAL A 80 -11.17 11.01 -28.26
C VAL A 80 -11.97 10.48 -29.45
N ARG A 81 -12.71 9.38 -29.27
CA ARG A 81 -13.55 8.81 -30.33
C ARG A 81 -14.62 9.79 -30.80
N SER A 82 -15.27 10.50 -29.89
CA SER A 82 -16.27 11.52 -30.21
C SER A 82 -15.62 12.70 -30.95
N GLY A 83 -14.50 13.21 -30.45
CA GLY A 83 -13.73 14.26 -31.11
C GLY A 83 -13.34 13.89 -32.55
N MET A 84 -12.84 12.66 -32.76
CA MET A 84 -12.53 12.16 -34.10
C MET A 84 -13.73 12.16 -35.03
N LYS A 85 -14.92 11.73 -34.56
CA LYS A 85 -16.15 11.80 -35.38
C LYS A 85 -16.47 13.22 -35.80
N PHE A 86 -16.31 14.20 -34.91
CA PHE A 86 -16.52 15.61 -35.25
C PHE A 86 -15.49 16.13 -36.25
N TYR A 87 -14.20 15.77 -36.09
CA TYR A 87 -13.17 16.12 -37.06
C TYR A 87 -13.46 15.52 -38.44
N PHE A 88 -13.84 14.24 -38.53
CA PHE A 88 -14.22 13.62 -39.79
C PHE A 88 -15.45 14.28 -40.41
N LEU A 89 -16.49 14.56 -39.61
CA LEU A 89 -17.68 15.26 -40.10
C LEU A 89 -17.33 16.66 -40.62
N GLY A 90 -16.50 17.40 -39.89
CA GLY A 90 -16.01 18.71 -40.30
C GLY A 90 -15.27 18.63 -41.63
N ILE A 91 -14.31 17.71 -41.77
CA ILE A 91 -13.57 17.51 -43.02
C ILE A 91 -14.53 17.15 -44.17
N CYS A 92 -15.47 16.23 -43.97
CA CYS A 92 -16.47 15.85 -44.99
C CYS A 92 -17.35 17.03 -45.42
N LEU A 93 -17.81 17.86 -44.47
CA LEU A 93 -18.58 19.05 -44.80
C LEU A 93 -17.74 20.06 -45.58
N MET A 94 -16.50 20.27 -45.18
CA MET A 94 -15.57 21.17 -45.86
C MET A 94 -15.27 20.71 -47.29
N THR A 95 -15.07 19.42 -47.53
CA THR A 95 -14.84 18.89 -48.89
C THR A 95 -16.09 18.93 -49.76
N LEU A 96 -17.29 18.77 -49.19
CA LEU A 96 -18.55 18.87 -49.93
C LEU A 96 -18.92 20.31 -50.30
N LEU A 97 -18.66 21.27 -49.40
CA LEU A 97 -18.97 22.68 -49.62
C LEU A 97 -17.99 23.33 -50.60
N VAL A 98 -16.74 22.86 -50.65
CA VAL A 98 -15.71 23.46 -51.48
C VAL A 98 -15.49 22.66 -52.76
N HIS A 99 -16.07 23.14 -53.86
CA HIS A 99 -15.92 22.54 -55.19
C HIS A 99 -14.54 22.81 -55.85
N LYS A 100 -13.66 23.62 -55.25
CA LYS A 100 -12.29 23.94 -55.75
C LYS A 100 -11.28 24.12 -54.62
N GLY A 101 -10.15 23.41 -54.67
CA GLY A 101 -9.12 23.40 -53.60
C GLY A 101 -8.56 24.76 -53.17
N GLU A 102 -8.56 25.77 -54.05
CA GLU A 102 -8.12 27.13 -53.71
C GLU A 102 -9.06 27.86 -52.73
N SER A 103 -10.36 27.52 -52.75
CA SER A 103 -11.33 28.11 -51.81
C SER A 103 -11.20 27.52 -50.39
N LEU A 104 -10.59 26.33 -50.22
CA LEU A 104 -10.32 25.76 -48.89
C LEU A 104 -9.25 26.57 -48.17
N LEU A 105 -8.15 26.89 -48.85
CA LEU A 105 -7.07 27.70 -48.26
C LEU A 105 -7.58 29.10 -47.91
N GLN A 106 -8.34 29.73 -48.81
CA GLN A 106 -8.96 31.04 -48.56
C GLN A 106 -9.94 31.01 -47.38
N PHE A 107 -10.78 29.96 -47.27
CA PHE A 107 -11.70 29.81 -46.16
C PHE A 107 -10.98 29.61 -44.82
N VAL A 108 -9.96 28.74 -44.77
CA VAL A 108 -9.16 28.51 -43.56
C VAL A 108 -8.43 29.80 -43.14
N ILE A 109 -7.85 30.54 -44.09
CA ILE A 109 -7.20 31.83 -43.84
C ILE A 109 -8.19 32.87 -43.32
N ASN A 110 -9.44 32.90 -43.81
CA ASN A 110 -10.47 33.82 -43.32
C ASN A 110 -11.03 33.45 -41.94
N LEU A 111 -11.00 32.17 -41.56
CA LEU A 111 -11.50 31.71 -40.26
C LEU A 111 -10.46 31.86 -39.13
N LEU A 112 -9.17 31.98 -39.50
CA LEU A 112 -8.03 32.23 -38.61
C LEU A 112 -7.67 33.72 -38.46
N LYS A 113 -8.29 34.60 -39.24
CA LYS A 113 -8.23 36.06 -39.07
C LYS A 113 -9.30 36.53 -38.10
#